data_AF-F6IC59-F1
#
_entry.id   AF-F6IC59-F1
#
_cell.length_a   1.000
_cell.length_b   1.000
_cell.length_c   1.000
_cell.angle_alpha   90.00
_cell.angle_beta   90.00
_cell.angle_gamma   90.00
#
_symmetry.space_group_name_H-M   'P 1'
#
loop_
_entity.id
_entity.type
_entity.pdbx_description
1 polymer ?
#
loop_
_entity_poly.entity_id
_entity_poly.type
_entity_poly.pdbx_seq_one_letter_code
_entity_poly.pdbx_strand_id
1 'polypeptide(L)' 'MDKVSYLDFVIEVIRHSNWQHDFKVSPRRWVVEQTFGWMIQWRRIVRVYEQRIDVLKVMILVVRGGNLLR' A
#
# COMPACT_ATOMS: atom_id res chain seq x y z
N MET A 1 -9.52 18.89 7.49
CA MET A 1 -8.78 17.62 7.27
C MET A 1 -7.82 17.49 8.42
N ASP A 2 -8.04 16.49 9.27
CA ASP A 2 -7.26 16.30 10.49
C ASP A 2 -5.88 15.75 10.10
N LYS A 3 -4.85 16.59 10.24
CA LYS A 3 -3.45 16.20 10.02
C LYS A 3 -2.88 15.73 11.34
N VAL A 4 -2.61 14.44 11.46
CA VAL A 4 -2.01 13.84 12.66
C VAL A 4 -0.57 13.48 12.34
N SER A 5 0.35 13.92 13.20
CA SER A 5 1.77 13.55 13.17
C SER A 5 1.92 12.17 13.81
N TYR A 6 2.38 11.18 13.02
CA TYR A 6 2.70 9.83 13.51
C TYR A 6 4.07 9.45 12.99
N LEU A 7 4.98 9.01 13.87
CA LEU A 7 6.31 8.48 13.49
C LEU A 7 7.06 9.34 12.44
N ASP A 8 7.07 10.67 12.59
CA ASP A 8 7.72 11.65 11.70
C ASP A 8 7.03 11.91 10.34
N PHE A 9 5.89 11.29 10.07
CA PHE A 9 5.10 11.55 8.86
C PHE A 9 3.77 12.25 9.17
N VAL A 10 3.42 13.20 8.30
CA VAL A 10 2.11 13.87 8.31
C VAL A 10 1.12 12.99 7.56
N ILE A 11 0.19 12.40 8.30
CA ILE A 11 -0.89 11.58 7.74
C ILE A 11 -2.11 12.48 7.53
N GLU A 12 -2.68 12.43 6.33
CA GLU A 12 -3.95 13.07 6.01
C GLU A 12 -5.01 12.00 5.78
N VAL A 13 -6.02 11.95 6.66
CA VAL A 13 -7.12 10.98 6.52
C VAL A 13 -8.13 11.53 5.53
N ILE A 14 -8.18 10.91 4.34
CA ILE A 14 -9.14 11.24 3.30
C ILE A 14 -10.39 10.39 3.50
N ARG A 15 -11.48 11.00 3.98
CA ARG A 15 -12.77 10.32 4.12
C ARG A 15 -13.40 10.16 2.74
N HIS A 16 -13.83 8.94 2.42
CA HIS A 16 -14.66 8.69 1.24
C HIS A 16 -16.03 9.33 1.49
N SER A 17 -16.44 10.30 0.67
CA SER A 17 -17.80 10.81 0.78
C SER A 17 -18.70 9.97 -0.11
N ASN A 18 -19.66 9.29 0.49
CA ASN A 18 -20.58 8.37 -0.19
C ASN A 18 -21.51 9.08 -1.21
N TRP A 19 -21.46 10.41 -1.31
CA TRP A 19 -22.32 11.26 -2.14
C TRP A 19 -21.56 12.07 -3.21
N GLN A 20 -20.25 11.85 -3.38
CA GLN A 20 -19.48 12.54 -4.42
C GLN A 20 -19.67 11.80 -5.76
N HIS A 21 -20.32 12.48 -6.71
CA HIS A 21 -20.54 11.97 -8.08
C HIS A 21 -19.27 12.10 -8.94
N ASP A 22 -18.33 12.94 -8.53
CA ASP A 22 -17.12 13.28 -9.29
C ASP A 22 -15.86 12.59 -8.75
N PHE A 23 -15.01 12.14 -9.67
CA PHE A 23 -13.72 11.53 -9.34
C PHE A 23 -12.72 12.58 -8.86
N LYS A 24 -12.51 12.67 -7.54
CA LYS A 24 -11.46 13.51 -6.95
C LYS A 24 -10.15 12.74 -6.86
N VAL A 25 -9.09 13.24 -7.51
CA VAL A 25 -7.75 12.67 -7.42
C VAL A 25 -7.24 12.79 -5.98
N SER A 26 -6.99 11.66 -5.35
CA SER A 26 -6.43 11.61 -4.00
C SER A 26 -4.91 11.80 -4.05
N PRO A 27 -4.35 12.76 -3.28
CA PRO A 27 -2.91 13.00 -3.28
C PRO A 27 -2.15 11.74 -2.86
N ARG A 28 -1.14 11.36 -3.66
CA ARG A 28 -0.27 10.18 -3.45
C ARG A 28 -0.94 8.81 -3.58
N ARG A 29 -2.21 8.74 -4.02
CA ARG A 29 -2.91 7.47 -4.30
C ARG A 29 -2.14 6.57 -5.25
N TRP A 30 -1.51 7.15 -6.26
CA TRP A 30 -0.68 6.41 -7.22
C TRP A 30 0.46 5.64 -6.55
N VAL A 31 1.10 6.18 -5.51
CA VAL A 31 2.20 5.48 -4.81
C VAL A 31 1.68 4.18 -4.18
N VAL A 32 0.49 4.24 -3.59
CA VAL A 32 -0.18 3.08 -3.00
C VAL A 32 -0.55 2.08 -4.08
N GLU A 33 -1.22 2.53 -5.14
CA GLU A 33 -1.62 1.67 -6.27
C GLU A 33 -0.42 1.03 -6.97
N GLN A 34 0.69 1.76 -7.13
CA GLN A 34 1.94 1.22 -7.68
C GLN A 34 2.55 0.15 -6.78
N THR A 35 2.57 0.39 -5.47
CA THR A 35 3.07 -0.61 -4.50
C THR A 35 2.25 -1.90 -4.60
N PHE A 36 0.92 -1.80 -4.68
CA PHE A 36 0.04 -2.95 -4.88
C PHE A 36 0.21 -3.60 -6.26
N GLY A 37 0.34 -2.81 -7.33
CA GLY A 37 0.58 -3.31 -8.68
C GLY A 37 1.86 -4.14 -8.77
N TRP A 38 2.93 -3.69 -8.12
CA TRP A 38 4.17 -4.46 -7.99
C TRP A 38 3.98 -5.73 -7.18
N MET A 39 3.32 -5.67 -6.02
CA MET A 39 3.04 -6.88 -5.22
C MET A 39 2.22 -7.92 -6.00
N ILE A 40 1.31 -7.50 -6.89
CA ILE A 40 0.50 -8.41 -7.71
C ILE A 40 1.35 -9.16 -8.76
N GLN A 41 2.45 -8.58 -9.23
CA GLN A 41 3.37 -9.28 -10.15
C GLN A 41 4.04 -10.49 -9.47
N TRP A 42 4.19 -10.47 -8.14
CA TRP A 42 4.74 -11.57 -7.37
C TRP A 42 3.66 -12.60 -7.03
N ARG A 43 3.52 -13.63 -7.87
CA ARG A 43 2.48 -14.68 -7.75
C ARG A 43 2.34 -15.30 -6.36
N ARG A 44 3.43 -15.40 -5.59
CA ARG A 44 3.41 -15.97 -4.24
C ARG A 44 2.75 -15.07 -3.18
N ILE A 45 2.68 -13.76 -3.41
CA ILE A 45 2.02 -12.81 -2.49
C ILE A 45 0.54 -12.66 -2.82
N VAL A 46 0.18 -12.76 -4.11
CA VAL A 46 -1.21 -12.62 -4.59
C VAL A 46 -2.17 -13.59 -3.89
N ARG A 47 -1.73 -14.82 -3.64
CA ARG A 47 -2.45 -15.73 -2.74
C ARG A 47 -1.55 -16.07 -1.57
N VAL A 48 -2.13 -16.09 -0.37
CA VAL A 48 -1.45 -16.56 0.83
C VAL A 48 -1.28 -18.08 0.72
N TYR A 49 -0.23 -18.51 0.04
CA TYR A 49 0.16 -19.93 -0.06
C TYR A 49 0.95 -20.37 1.18
N GLU A 50 1.63 -19.44 1.84
CA GLU A 50 2.44 -19.72 3.01
C GLU A 50 1.56 -20.00 4.23
N GLN A 51 1.75 -21.16 4.86
CA GLN A 51 1.05 -21.52 6.10
C GLN A 51 1.59 -20.79 7.33
N ARG A 52 2.84 -20.31 7.25
CA ARG A 52 3.52 -19.60 8.35
C ARG A 52 3.59 -18.11 8.06
N ILE A 53 3.18 -17.33 9.05
CA ILE A 53 3.20 -15.87 9.01
C ILE A 53 4.63 -15.34 8.87
N ASP A 54 5.63 -16.02 9.43
CA ASP A 54 7.02 -15.58 9.37
C ASP A 54 7.57 -15.59 7.93
N VAL A 55 7.23 -16.62 7.16
CA VAL A 55 7.62 -16.73 5.75
C VAL A 55 6.92 -15.66 4.92
N LEU A 56 5.62 -15.44 5.17
CA LEU A 56 4.86 -14.37 4.52
C LEU A 56 5.47 -12.98 4.80
N LYS A 57 5.85 -12.70 6.05
CA LYS A 57 6.50 -11.43 6.44
C LYS A 57 7.81 -11.20 5.69
N VAL A 58 8.66 -12.23 5.62
CA VAL A 58 9.93 -12.16 4.87
C VAL A 58 9.66 -11.90 3.39
N MET A 59 8.67 -12.56 2.81
CA MET A 59 8.34 -12.39 1.39
C MET A 59 7.85 -10.98 1.06
N ILE A 60 7.03 -10.38 1.95
CA ILE A 60 6.62 -8.97 1.82
C ILE A 60 7.85 -8.05 1.90
N LEU A 61 8.79 -8.32 2.81
CA LEU A 61 10.02 -7.53 2.94
C LEU A 61 10.89 -7.62 1.68
N VAL A 62 11.03 -8.81 1.09
CA VAL A 62 11.78 -9.03 -0.16
C VAL A 62 11.17 -8.22 -1.31
N VAL A 63 9.83 -8.24 -1.45
CA VAL A 63 9.16 -7.47 -2.50
C VAL A 63 9.28 -5.96 -2.27
N ARG A 64 9.19 -5.51 -1.02
CA ARG A 64 9.44 -4.11 -0.67
C ARG A 64 10.87 -3.68 -0.98
N GLY A 65 11.85 -4.55 -0.74
CA GLY A 65 13.25 -4.32 -1.06
C GLY A 65 13.51 -4.25 -2.57
N GLY A 66 12.91 -5.15 -3.36
CA GLY A 66 13.01 -5.12 -4.83
C GLY A 66 12.46 -3.84 -5.46
N ASN A 67 11.45 -3.23 -4.83
CA ASN A 67 10.87 -1.96 -5.26
C ASN A 67 11.77 -0.73 -5.00
N LEU A 68 12.73 -0.83 -4.05
CA LEU A 68 13.69 0.23 -3.75
C LEU A 68 14.97 0.12 -4.59
N LEU A 69 15.26 -1.06 -5.14
CA LEU A 69 16.45 -1.35 -5.95
C LEU A 69 16.24 -1.06 -7.45
N ARG A 70 15.10 -0.48 -7.82
CA ARG A 70 14.73 -0.09 -9.19
C ARG A 70 14.52 1.41 -9.27
#